data_AF-A0A0S8KM02-F1
#
_entry.id   AF-A0A0S8KM02-F1
#
_cell.length_a   1.000
_cell.length_b   1.000
_cell.length_c   1.000
_cell.angle_alpha   90.00
_cell.angle_beta   90.00
_cell.angle_gamma   90.00
#
_symmetry.space_group_name_H-M   'P 1'
#
loop_
_entity.id
_entity.type
_entity.pdbx_description
1 polymer ?
#
loop_
_entity_poly.entity_id
_entity_poly.type
_entity_poly.pdbx_seq_one_letter_code
_entity_poly.pdbx_strand_id
1 'polypeptide(L)'
;MYKDLDPILHSQLRLAIVSILVSVEKADFAYLKKETGATSGNLSVQITRLKEAGYIHVKKKFKGNFPQTTCTITTLGEEKFAAYVEAISGYLKPR
;
A
#
# COMPACT_ATOMS: atom_id res chain seq x y z
N MET A 1 12.72 20.71 -12.83
CA MET A 1 12.80 20.77 -11.36
C MET A 1 12.22 19.47 -10.83
N TYR A 2 12.79 18.89 -9.76
CA TYR A 2 12.27 17.64 -9.20
C TYR A 2 10.89 17.87 -8.57
N LYS A 3 9.95 16.94 -8.76
CA LYS A 3 8.63 16.96 -8.11
C LYS A 3 8.77 16.40 -6.70
N ASP A 4 8.05 16.96 -5.73
CA ASP A 4 8.01 16.41 -4.38
C ASP A 4 7.47 14.97 -4.40
N LEU A 5 8.12 14.10 -3.62
CA LEU A 5 7.69 12.72 -3.45
C LEU A 5 6.58 12.67 -2.41
N ASP A 6 5.53 11.90 -2.70
CA ASP A 6 4.46 11.66 -1.75
C ASP A 6 5.02 11.02 -0.46
N PRO A 7 4.95 11.68 0.71
CA PRO A 7 5.57 11.19 1.94
C PRO A 7 4.89 9.93 2.49
N ILE A 8 3.63 9.68 2.12
CA ILE A 8 2.96 8.43 2.45
C ILE A 8 3.56 7.31 1.61
N LEU A 9 3.76 7.48 0.30
CA LEU A 9 4.37 6.43 -0.54
C LEU A 9 5.89 6.37 -0.47
N HIS A 10 6.56 7.39 0.06
CA HIS A 10 8.00 7.40 0.32
C HIS A 10 8.40 6.60 1.58
N SER A 11 7.83 5.39 1.68
CA SER A 11 8.14 4.38 2.68
C SER A 11 8.08 3.03 1.99
N GLN A 12 9.18 2.28 2.03
CA GLN A 12 9.34 1.01 1.32
C GLN A 12 8.15 0.07 1.51
N LEU A 13 7.69 -0.14 2.75
CA LEU A 13 6.60 -1.08 3.03
C LEU A 13 5.24 -0.56 2.53
N ARG A 14 4.95 0.74 2.66
CA ARG A 14 3.70 1.30 2.15
C ARG A 14 3.67 1.26 0.63
N LEU A 15 4.79 1.57 -0.03
CA LEU A 15 4.94 1.43 -1.46
C LEU A 15 4.71 -0.02 -1.89
N ALA A 16 5.35 -1.00 -1.24
CA ALA A 16 5.16 -2.41 -1.56
C ALA A 16 3.69 -2.87 -1.43
N ILE A 17 3.01 -2.48 -0.35
CA ILE A 17 1.58 -2.80 -0.17
C ILE A 17 0.73 -2.22 -1.30
N VAL A 18 0.93 -0.94 -1.63
CA VAL A 18 0.15 -0.27 -2.69
C VAL A 18 0.47 -0.88 -4.06
N SER A 19 1.74 -1.14 -4.38
CA SER A 19 2.14 -1.82 -5.62
C SER A 19 1.47 -3.18 -5.80
N ILE A 20 1.37 -3.97 -4.72
CA ILE A 20 0.65 -5.25 -4.74
C ILE A 20 -0.83 -5.00 -5.04
N LEU A 21 -1.47 -4.07 -4.32
CA LEU A 21 -2.91 -3.77 -4.46
C LEU A 21 -3.28 -3.12 -5.80
N VAL A 22 -2.35 -2.48 -6.51
CA VAL A 22 -2.55 -2.04 -7.91
C VAL A 22 -2.63 -3.24 -8.85
N SER A 23 -1.94 -4.34 -8.52
CA SER A 23 -1.81 -5.51 -9.39
C SER A 23 -2.91 -6.56 -9.18
N VAL A 24 -3.74 -6.42 -8.13
CA VAL A 24 -4.81 -7.37 -7.78
C VAL A 24 -6.06 -6.64 -7.32
N GLU A 25 -7.25 -7.22 -7.54
CA GLU A 25 -8.52 -6.61 -7.09
C GLU A 25 -8.57 -6.38 -5.57
N LYS A 26 -8.04 -7.34 -4.80
CA LYS A 26 -7.98 -7.30 -3.33
C LYS A 26 -6.94 -8.27 -2.80
N ALA A 27 -6.38 -7.97 -1.64
CA ALA A 27 -5.45 -8.84 -0.94
C ALA A 27 -5.83 -9.00 0.54
N ASP A 28 -5.68 -10.21 1.08
CA ASP A 28 -5.81 -10.41 2.53
C ASP A 28 -4.49 -10.12 3.27
N PHE A 29 -4.61 -9.94 4.59
CA PHE A 29 -3.47 -9.61 5.44
C PHE A 29 -2.37 -10.68 5.40
N ALA A 30 -2.73 -11.96 5.29
CA ALA A 30 -1.74 -13.05 5.28
C ALA A 30 -0.93 -13.04 3.98
N TYR A 31 -1.60 -12.80 2.85
CA TYR A 31 -0.96 -12.62 1.56
C TYR A 31 -0.03 -11.40 1.57
N LEU A 32 -0.51 -10.23 1.99
CA LEU A 32 0.33 -9.03 2.10
C LEU A 32 1.56 -9.28 2.98
N LYS A 33 1.38 -9.93 4.14
CA LYS A 33 2.48 -10.28 5.04
C LYS A 33 3.52 -11.16 4.38
N LYS A 34 3.09 -12.17 3.62
CA LYS A 34 3.95 -13.09 2.90
C LYS A 34 4.75 -12.35 1.82
N GLU A 35 4.08 -11.60 0.96
CA GLU A 35 4.71 -10.93 -0.18
C GLU A 35 5.65 -9.79 0.26
N THR A 36 5.32 -9.07 1.34
CA THR A 36 6.19 -7.99 1.82
C THR A 36 7.25 -8.45 2.82
N GLY A 37 7.21 -9.70 3.30
CA GLY A 37 8.10 -10.22 4.35
C GLY A 37 7.98 -9.49 5.70
N ALA A 38 6.89 -8.75 5.94
CA ALA A 38 6.76 -7.90 7.11
C ALA A 38 6.31 -8.69 8.36
N THR A 39 6.64 -8.19 9.54
CA THR A 39 6.00 -8.68 10.78
C THR A 39 4.55 -8.23 10.84
N SER A 40 3.70 -9.00 11.54
CA SER A 40 2.27 -8.65 11.67
C SER A 40 2.05 -7.26 12.29
N GLY A 41 2.85 -6.90 13.30
CA GLY A 41 2.77 -5.60 13.95
C GLY A 41 3.08 -4.44 13.00
N ASN A 42 4.19 -4.53 12.26
CA ASN A 42 4.58 -3.48 11.32
C ASN A 42 3.55 -3.36 10.17
N LEU A 43 3.12 -4.49 9.60
CA LEU A 43 2.12 -4.48 8.52
C LEU A 43 0.80 -3.85 8.98
N SER A 44 0.33 -4.16 10.18
CA SER A 44 -0.90 -3.58 10.74
C SER A 44 -0.81 -2.05 10.86
N VAL A 45 0.32 -1.53 11.35
CA VAL A 45 0.56 -0.09 11.45
C VAL A 45 0.58 0.57 10.07
N GLN A 46 1.25 -0.02 9.08
CA GLN A 46 1.31 0.56 7.74
C GLN A 46 -0.03 0.52 6.99
N ILE A 47 -0.80 -0.58 7.12
CA ILE A 47 -2.16 -0.67 6.58
C ILE A 47 -3.06 0.40 7.21
N THR A 48 -2.93 0.64 8.51
CA THR A 48 -3.70 1.68 9.21
C THR A 48 -3.37 3.07 8.67
N ARG A 49 -2.08 3.38 8.52
CA ARG A 49 -1.62 4.67 7.93
C ARG A 49 -2.11 4.87 6.50
N LEU A 50 -2.05 3.83 5.66
CA LEU A 50 -2.55 3.88 4.28
C LEU A 50 -4.06 4.09 4.23
N LYS A 51 -4.80 3.45 5.15
CA LYS A 51 -6.25 3.64 5.29
C LYS A 51 -6.58 5.07 5.73
N GLU A 52 -5.88 5.60 6.73
CA GLU A 52 -6.08 6.96 7.24
C GLU A 52 -5.75 8.02 6.19
N ALA A 53 -4.75 7.78 5.35
CA ALA A 53 -4.45 8.60 4.16
C ALA A 53 -5.47 8.44 3.02
N GLY A 54 -6.39 7.48 3.12
CA GLY A 54 -7.43 7.21 2.12
C GLY A 54 -6.96 6.43 0.90
N TYR A 55 -5.74 5.86 0.90
CA TYR A 55 -5.17 5.20 -0.28
C TYR A 55 -5.68 3.76 -0.45
N ILE A 56 -6.13 3.16 0.65
CA ILE A 56 -6.70 1.81 0.64
C ILE A 56 -8.00 1.79 1.45
N HIS A 57 -8.88 0.87 1.09
CA HIS A 57 -9.97 0.42 1.94
C HIS A 57 -9.57 -0.83 2.68
N VAL A 58 -10.00 -0.92 3.94
CA VAL A 58 -9.74 -2.07 4.82
C VAL A 58 -11.07 -2.61 5.30
N LYS A 59 -11.40 -3.83 4.89
CA LYS A 59 -12.61 -4.54 5.29
C LYS A 59 -12.24 -5.66 6.26
N LYS A 60 -12.82 -5.63 7.45
CA LYS A 60 -12.76 -6.74 8.42
C LYS A 60 -14.02 -7.56 8.28
N LYS A 61 -13.88 -8.86 8.00
CA LYS A 61 -14.95 -9.86 8.08
C LYS A 61 -14.59 -10.88 9.14
N PHE A 62 -15.59 -11.55 9.70
CA PHE A 62 -15.37 -12.72 10.55
C PHE A 62 -15.70 -13.97 9.75
N LYS A 63 -14.78 -14.93 9.71
CA LYS A 63 -15.02 -16.28 9.19
C LYS A 63 -15.05 -17.22 10.39
N GLY A 64 -16.25 -17.50 10.89
CA GLY A 64 -16.42 -18.09 12.23
C GLY A 64 -15.93 -17.12 13.31
N ASN A 65 -15.04 -17.59 14.20
CA ASN A 65 -14.48 -16.77 15.28
C ASN A 65 -13.21 -15.99 14.89
N PHE A 66 -12.76 -16.07 13.63
CA PHE A 66 -11.49 -15.47 13.21
C PHE A 66 -11.70 -14.19 12.38
N PRO A 67 -11.08 -13.06 12.74
CA PRO A 67 -11.11 -11.84 11.94
C PRO A 67 -10.21 -12.00 10.70
N GLN A 68 -10.79 -11.81 9.52
CA GLN A 68 -10.12 -11.75 8.24
C GLN A 68 -10.12 -10.30 7.74
N THR A 69 -8.92 -9.73 7.60
CA THR A 69 -8.73 -8.38 7.06
C THR A 69 -8.39 -8.48 5.58
N THR A 70 -9.14 -7.76 4.75
CA THR A 70 -8.90 -7.60 3.32
C THR A 70 -8.67 -6.14 2.99
N CYS A 71 -7.69 -5.87 2.14
CA CYS A 71 -7.36 -4.54 1.66
C CYS A 71 -7.64 -4.44 0.16
N THR A 72 -8.10 -3.28 -0.28
CA THR A 72 -8.28 -2.91 -1.70
C THR A 72 -7.75 -1.50 -1.90
N ILE A 73 -7.16 -1.21 -3.05
CA ILE A 73 -6.78 0.16 -3.38
C ILE A 73 -8.02 1.02 -3.62
N THR A 74 -7.93 2.32 -3.35
CA THR A 74 -8.95 3.31 -3.71
C THR A 74 -8.56 4.04 -4.99
N THR A 75 -9.51 4.74 -5.62
CA THR A 75 -9.21 5.65 -6.74
C THR A 75 -8.15 6.68 -6.37
N LEU A 76 -8.23 7.27 -5.17
CA LEU A 76 -7.19 8.19 -4.66
C LEU A 76 -5.83 7.48 -4.54
N GLY A 77 -5.80 6.23 -4.06
CA GLY A 77 -4.57 5.44 -3.96
C GLY A 77 -3.92 5.19 -5.31
N GLU A 78 -4.71 4.86 -6.34
CA GLU A 78 -4.25 4.66 -7.71
C GLU A 78 -3.64 5.94 -8.29
N GLU A 79 -4.35 7.07 -8.15
CA GLU A 79 -3.87 8.38 -8.59
C GLU A 79 -2.57 8.79 -7.91
N LYS A 80 -2.49 8.61 -6.58
CA LYS A 80 -1.28 8.93 -5.81
C LYS A 80 -0.11 8.01 -6.14
N PHE A 81 -0.37 6.73 -6.39
CA PHE A 81 0.64 5.79 -6.84
C PHE A 81 1.20 6.18 -8.22
N ALA A 82 0.34 6.48 -9.19
CA ALA A 82 0.76 6.93 -10.51
C ALA A 82 1.60 8.21 -10.44
N ALA A 83 1.14 9.21 -9.67
CA ALA A 83 1.87 10.46 -9.46
C ALA A 83 3.24 10.24 -8.79
N TYR A 84 3.31 9.33 -7.80
CA TYR A 84 4.57 8.97 -7.14
C TYR A 84 5.56 8.30 -8.09
N VAL A 85 5.09 7.38 -8.93
CA VAL A 85 5.93 6.71 -9.95
C VAL A 85 6.46 7.74 -10.96
N GLU A 86 5.62 8.64 -11.44
CA GLU A 86 6.05 9.71 -12.35
C GLU A 86 7.10 10.62 -11.69
N ALA A 87 6.88 11.00 -10.43
CA ALA A 87 7.81 11.84 -9.68
C ALA A 87 9.15 11.13 -9.47
N ILE A 88 9.15 9.87 -8.99
CA ILE A 88 10.39 9.12 -8.72
C ILE A 88 11.18 8.82 -9.99
N SER A 89 10.51 8.53 -11.12
CA SER A 89 11.18 8.35 -12.42
C SER A 89 12.02 9.56 -12.82
N GLY A 90 11.63 10.78 -12.42
CA GLY A 90 12.46 11.98 -12.61
C GLY A 90 13.80 11.95 -11.87
N TYR A 91 13.90 11.23 -10.75
CA TYR A 91 15.11 11.05 -9.95
C TYR A 91 15.98 9.87 -10.43
N LEU A 92 15.36 8.89 -11.10
CA LEU A 92 16.03 7.68 -11.54
C LEU A 92 16.68 7.89 -12.91
N LYS A 93 17.93 8.38 -12.91
CA LYS A 93 18.83 8.34 -14.06
C LYS A 93 20.06 7.51 -13.72
N PRO A 94 19.93 6.16 -13.70
CA PRO A 94 21.11 5.32 -13.55
C PRO A 94 22.06 5.57 -14.73
N ARG A 95 23.36 5.63 -14.43
CA ARG A 95 24.42 5.67 -15.46
C ARG A 95 24.57 4.30 -16.12
#